data_AF-A0A9D6YZV4-F1
#
_entry.id   AF-A0A9D6YZV4-F1
#
_cell.length_a   1.000
_cell.length_b   1.000
_cell.length_c   1.000
_cell.angle_alpha   90.00
_cell.angle_beta   90.00
_cell.angle_gamma   90.00
#
_symmetry.space_group_name_H-M   'P 1'
#
loop_
_entity.id
_entity.type
_entity.pdbx_description
1 polymer ?
#
loop_
_entity_poly.entity_id
_entity_poly.type
_entity_poly.pdbx_seq_one_letter_code
_entity_poly.pdbx_strand_id
1 'polypeptide(L)'
;MRRARLAWTVAAGLILLHGPVRAAEPDWIRVSTSNLELLTTGEAASAAEAVVELESLRSTFRLLPSRLPLAGTQVRIVAFSSEREYEPYRMNSFSPAYFVDGPGRLTIVLGRLAKENFPSLRHEYVHSLIRMRGWNLPLWLEEGLAEHFAGVSGETARMRSKRLTRGGLLALEALAAATRDSDSYTLREDALRFYGQSWALVDLLLTHPGYRGAAYEYIDRCAAGADCVGLMPVVFARSTADIERDLRDHVQRLRAGRLDDSPGDSIVETAPASGLEVKAALSEIRTVLDGGVLIAAAPAQLRTSPSLPAR
;
A
#
# COMPACT_ATOMS: atom_id res chain seq x y z
N MET A 1 -29.80 -37.40 -75.18
CA MET A 1 -29.37 -36.04 -74.79
C MET A 1 -30.21 -35.58 -73.60
N ARG A 2 -29.55 -35.25 -72.49
CA ARG A 2 -30.12 -34.95 -71.17
C ARG A 2 -30.70 -33.53 -71.14
N ARG A 3 -31.85 -33.32 -70.49
CA ARG A 3 -32.26 -32.00 -69.96
C ARG A 3 -32.50 -32.12 -68.45
N ALA A 4 -31.83 -31.24 -67.73
CA ALA A 4 -31.61 -31.24 -66.29
C ALA A 4 -32.87 -30.85 -65.50
N ARG A 5 -33.07 -31.49 -64.35
CA ARG A 5 -33.97 -31.00 -63.29
C ARG A 5 -33.11 -30.27 -62.26
N LEU A 6 -33.38 -28.98 -62.08
CA LEU A 6 -32.76 -28.14 -61.06
C LEU A 6 -33.53 -28.37 -59.75
N ALA A 7 -32.94 -29.09 -58.80
CA ALA A 7 -33.47 -29.23 -57.46
C ALA A 7 -32.86 -28.14 -56.58
N TRP A 8 -33.69 -27.20 -56.10
CA TRP A 8 -33.30 -26.23 -55.09
C TRP A 8 -33.37 -26.89 -53.71
N THR A 9 -32.23 -27.17 -53.11
CA THR A 9 -32.13 -27.48 -51.68
C THR A 9 -32.16 -26.17 -50.88
N VAL A 10 -33.25 -25.92 -50.17
CA VAL A 10 -33.31 -24.86 -49.15
C VAL A 10 -32.58 -25.35 -47.91
N ALA A 11 -31.36 -24.86 -47.69
CA ALA A 11 -30.66 -25.01 -46.42
C ALA A 11 -31.22 -23.99 -45.42
N ALA A 12 -32.03 -24.44 -44.47
CA ALA A 12 -32.44 -23.64 -43.33
C ALA A 12 -31.26 -23.50 -42.36
N GLY A 13 -30.62 -22.33 -42.34
CA GLY A 13 -29.57 -22.00 -41.37
C GLY A 13 -30.17 -21.81 -39.97
N LEU A 14 -29.71 -22.60 -39.00
CA LEU A 14 -29.91 -22.32 -37.58
C LEU A 14 -29.15 -21.04 -37.22
N ILE A 15 -29.85 -19.92 -37.05
CA ILE A 15 -29.32 -18.73 -36.41
C ILE A 15 -29.35 -19.00 -34.90
N LEU A 16 -28.21 -19.42 -34.35
CA LEU A 16 -27.99 -19.45 -32.90
C LEU A 16 -27.94 -18.00 -32.40
N LEU A 17 -29.07 -17.50 -31.87
CA LEU A 17 -29.11 -16.28 -31.06
C LEU A 17 -28.22 -16.47 -29.83
N HIS A 18 -26.96 -16.08 -29.93
CA HIS A 18 -26.08 -15.88 -28.79
C HIS A 18 -26.53 -14.58 -28.11
N GLY A 19 -27.52 -14.68 -27.21
CA GLY A 19 -27.83 -13.58 -26.31
C GLY A 19 -26.56 -13.18 -25.54
N PRO A 20 -26.34 -11.88 -25.28
CA PRO A 20 -25.19 -11.47 -24.48
C PRO A 20 -25.30 -12.15 -23.13
N VAL A 21 -24.33 -13.00 -22.81
CA VAL A 21 -24.13 -13.49 -21.44
C VAL A 21 -23.82 -12.26 -20.60
N ARG A 22 -24.83 -11.70 -19.93
CA ARG A 22 -24.58 -10.74 -18.86
C ARG A 22 -23.82 -11.52 -17.81
N ALA A 23 -22.53 -11.23 -17.65
CA ALA A 23 -21.82 -11.63 -16.45
C ALA A 23 -22.67 -11.17 -15.26
N ALA A 24 -22.99 -12.10 -14.36
CA ALA A 24 -23.68 -11.75 -13.12
C ALA A 24 -22.90 -10.63 -12.43
N GLU A 25 -23.60 -9.65 -11.85
CA GLU A 25 -22.93 -8.66 -11.02
C GLU A 25 -22.18 -9.40 -9.90
N PRO A 26 -20.92 -9.04 -9.60
CA PRO A 26 -20.16 -9.72 -8.55
C PRO A 26 -20.90 -9.66 -7.21
N ASP A 27 -20.89 -10.76 -6.45
CA ASP A 27 -21.47 -10.78 -5.11
C ASP A 27 -20.54 -10.02 -4.15
N TRP A 28 -20.96 -8.83 -3.72
CA TRP A 28 -20.22 -8.02 -2.76
C TRP A 28 -20.54 -8.41 -1.32
N ILE A 29 -19.51 -8.55 -0.51
CA ILE A 29 -19.60 -8.75 0.94
C ILE A 29 -19.05 -7.53 1.69
N ARG A 30 -19.53 -7.33 2.91
CA ARG A 30 -19.12 -6.27 3.82
C ARG A 30 -18.60 -6.85 5.13
N VAL A 31 -17.36 -6.56 5.45
CA VAL A 31 -16.77 -6.87 6.76
C VAL A 31 -16.52 -5.55 7.48
N SER A 32 -17.00 -5.40 8.71
CA SER A 32 -16.91 -4.11 9.40
C SER A 32 -16.56 -4.25 10.87
N THR A 33 -15.79 -3.30 11.36
CA THR A 33 -15.50 -3.08 12.78
C THR A 33 -15.86 -1.63 13.14
N SER A 34 -15.58 -1.22 14.38
CA SER A 34 -15.70 0.19 14.77
C SER A 34 -14.72 1.13 14.04
N ASN A 35 -13.63 0.60 13.47
CA ASN A 35 -12.61 1.41 12.79
C ASN A 35 -12.50 1.14 11.28
N LEU A 36 -13.03 0.04 10.77
CA LEU A 36 -12.88 -0.39 9.37
C LEU A 36 -14.22 -0.77 8.74
N GLU A 37 -14.35 -0.49 7.45
CA GLU A 37 -15.40 -0.99 6.56
C GLU A 37 -14.74 -1.55 5.30
N LEU A 38 -14.78 -2.86 5.11
CA LEU A 38 -14.23 -3.54 3.94
C LEU A 38 -15.36 -4.04 3.04
N LEU A 39 -15.45 -3.48 1.84
CA LEU A 39 -16.32 -3.90 0.75
C LEU A 39 -15.49 -4.73 -0.22
N THR A 40 -15.89 -5.98 -0.49
CA THR A 40 -15.11 -6.84 -1.38
C THR A 40 -15.95 -7.83 -2.17
N THR A 41 -15.46 -8.21 -3.35
CA THR A 41 -15.95 -9.35 -4.14
C THR A 41 -15.11 -10.62 -3.91
N GLY A 42 -14.06 -10.51 -3.09
CA GLY A 42 -13.21 -11.63 -2.67
C GLY A 42 -13.83 -12.48 -1.57
N GLU A 43 -13.12 -13.54 -1.17
CA GLU A 43 -13.59 -14.51 -0.19
C GLU A 43 -13.73 -13.91 1.22
N ALA A 44 -14.81 -14.27 1.93
CA ALA A 44 -15.08 -13.80 3.28
C ALA A 44 -13.98 -14.15 4.29
N ALA A 45 -13.29 -15.29 4.11
CA ALA A 45 -12.18 -15.69 4.96
C ALA A 45 -10.98 -14.73 4.82
N SER A 46 -10.57 -14.39 3.58
CA SER A 46 -9.50 -13.42 3.33
C SER A 46 -9.88 -12.01 3.78
N ALA A 47 -11.16 -11.65 3.65
CA ALA A 47 -11.70 -10.39 4.12
C ALA A 47 -11.59 -10.24 5.64
N ALA A 48 -11.98 -11.29 6.37
CA ALA A 48 -11.85 -11.33 7.82
C ALA A 48 -10.38 -11.26 8.27
N GLU A 49 -9.50 -12.05 7.64
CA GLU A 49 -8.06 -12.05 7.95
C GLU A 49 -7.43 -10.66 7.73
N ALA A 50 -7.72 -10.01 6.62
CA ALA A 50 -7.25 -8.65 6.34
C ALA A 50 -7.70 -7.65 7.41
N VAL A 51 -8.96 -7.72 7.83
CA VAL A 51 -9.50 -6.84 8.88
C VAL A 51 -8.81 -7.07 10.23
N VAL A 52 -8.55 -8.33 10.63
CA VAL A 52 -7.78 -8.64 11.85
C VAL A 52 -6.40 -7.98 11.82
N GLU A 53 -5.67 -8.17 10.71
CA GLU A 53 -4.31 -7.63 10.59
C GLU A 53 -4.30 -6.10 10.69
N LEU A 54 -5.26 -5.42 10.06
CA LEU A 54 -5.35 -3.97 10.11
C LEU A 54 -5.77 -3.43 11.49
N GLU A 55 -6.65 -4.11 12.22
CA GLU A 55 -6.97 -3.74 13.60
C GLU A 55 -5.78 -3.94 14.56
N SER A 56 -5.02 -5.02 14.36
CA SER A 56 -3.78 -5.28 15.10
C SER A 56 -2.75 -4.18 14.82
N LEU A 57 -2.57 -3.81 13.54
CA LEU A 57 -1.71 -2.71 13.13
C LEU A 57 -2.17 -1.36 13.72
N ARG A 58 -3.46 -1.06 13.68
CA ARG A 58 -4.03 0.15 14.32
C ARG A 58 -3.72 0.19 15.81
N SER A 59 -3.86 -0.94 16.49
CA SER A 59 -3.60 -1.04 17.93
C SER A 59 -2.14 -0.74 18.25
N THR A 60 -1.20 -1.32 17.49
CA THR A 60 0.23 -0.99 17.58
C THR A 60 0.49 0.49 17.33
N PHE A 61 -0.10 1.06 16.27
CA PHE A 61 0.10 2.46 15.90
C PHE A 61 -0.46 3.46 16.94
N ARG A 62 -1.54 3.08 17.64
CA ARG A 62 -2.13 3.86 18.75
C ARG A 62 -1.21 3.93 19.96
N LEU A 63 -0.42 2.89 20.21
CA LEU A 63 0.53 2.84 21.34
C LEU A 63 1.79 3.68 21.09
N LEU A 64 2.03 4.13 19.85
CA LEU A 64 3.16 5.00 19.54
C LEU A 64 3.04 6.32 20.32
N PRO A 65 4.10 6.76 21.02
CA PRO A 65 4.13 8.06 21.67
C PRO A 65 3.85 9.15 20.65
N SER A 66 2.78 9.93 20.88
CA SER A 66 2.51 11.11 20.09
C SER A 66 1.71 12.13 20.88
N ARG A 67 1.97 13.41 20.63
CA ARG A 67 1.16 14.54 21.14
C ARG A 67 -0.20 14.67 20.44
N LEU A 68 -0.39 13.99 19.30
CA LEU A 68 -1.62 14.07 18.52
C LEU A 68 -2.44 12.78 18.69
N PRO A 69 -3.69 12.88 19.19
CA PRO A 69 -4.55 11.72 19.31
C PRO A 69 -4.91 11.20 17.92
N LEU A 70 -5.10 9.89 17.82
CA LEU A 70 -5.59 9.28 16.59
C LEU A 70 -7.09 9.57 16.49
N ALA A 71 -7.43 10.62 15.74
CA ALA A 71 -8.79 11.09 15.54
C ALA A 71 -9.32 10.59 14.20
N GLY A 72 -10.63 10.55 14.03
CA GLY A 72 -11.24 10.30 12.73
C GLY A 72 -12.10 9.04 12.67
N THR A 73 -12.68 8.89 11.49
CA THR A 73 -13.78 7.97 11.17
C THR A 73 -13.29 6.57 10.84
N GLN A 74 -14.26 5.68 10.61
CA GLN A 74 -14.05 4.38 9.99
C GLN A 74 -13.35 4.53 8.63
N VAL A 75 -12.24 3.82 8.41
CA VAL A 75 -11.54 3.76 7.11
C VAL A 75 -12.27 2.76 6.22
N ARG A 76 -12.57 3.15 4.98
CA ARG A 76 -13.15 2.26 3.98
C ARG A 76 -12.06 1.56 3.18
N ILE A 77 -12.28 0.29 2.87
CA ILE A 77 -11.45 -0.51 2.00
C ILE A 77 -12.35 -1.08 0.92
N VAL A 78 -12.01 -0.83 -0.34
CA VAL A 78 -12.65 -1.47 -1.50
C VAL A 78 -11.63 -2.44 -2.08
N ALA A 79 -11.87 -3.74 -1.94
CA ALA A 79 -10.96 -4.77 -2.40
C ALA A 79 -11.63 -5.66 -3.46
N PHE A 80 -10.97 -5.88 -4.58
CA PHE A 80 -11.53 -6.69 -5.66
C PHE A 80 -11.07 -8.16 -5.55
N SER A 81 -11.80 -9.07 -6.19
CA SER A 81 -11.43 -10.48 -6.30
C SER A 81 -10.35 -10.72 -7.38
N SER A 82 -10.27 -9.83 -8.37
CA SER A 82 -9.45 -10.02 -9.57
C SER A 82 -9.01 -8.71 -10.24
N GLU A 83 -7.89 -8.78 -10.97
CA GLU A 83 -7.37 -7.65 -11.75
C GLU A 83 -8.37 -7.11 -12.79
N ARG A 84 -9.25 -7.98 -13.32
CA ARG A 84 -10.29 -7.58 -14.28
C ARG A 84 -11.31 -6.62 -13.66
N GLU A 85 -11.69 -6.87 -12.41
CA GLU A 85 -12.61 -6.00 -11.67
C GLU A 85 -11.93 -4.71 -11.23
N TYR A 86 -10.63 -4.78 -10.92
CA TYR A 86 -9.84 -3.62 -10.52
C TYR A 86 -9.53 -2.67 -11.67
N GLU A 87 -9.37 -3.16 -12.90
CA GLU A 87 -8.90 -2.36 -14.05
C GLU A 87 -9.59 -1.00 -14.24
N PRO A 88 -10.94 -0.87 -14.12
CA PRO A 88 -11.62 0.41 -14.25
C PRO A 88 -11.38 1.40 -13.10
N TYR A 89 -10.72 0.95 -12.03
CA TYR A 89 -10.40 1.68 -10.81
C TYR A 89 -8.88 1.74 -10.57
N ARG A 90 -8.08 1.22 -11.51
CA ARG A 90 -6.63 1.22 -11.39
C ARG A 90 -6.09 2.63 -11.59
N MET A 91 -5.31 3.11 -10.62
CA MET A 91 -4.65 4.40 -10.72
C MET A 91 -3.39 4.36 -11.59
N ASN A 92 -2.55 3.32 -11.43
CA ASN A 92 -1.33 3.14 -12.20
C ASN A 92 -1.00 1.65 -12.42
N SER A 93 -0.06 1.37 -13.34
CA SER A 93 0.26 0.00 -13.76
C SER A 93 1.10 -0.81 -12.79
N PHE A 94 1.64 -0.19 -11.73
CA PHE A 94 2.66 -0.80 -10.87
C PHE A 94 2.25 -0.91 -9.40
N SER A 95 1.13 -0.32 -9.02
CA SER A 95 0.64 -0.30 -7.65
C SER A 95 -0.62 -1.19 -7.49
N PRO A 96 -0.57 -2.20 -6.60
CA PRO A 96 -1.69 -3.09 -6.36
C PRO A 96 -2.73 -2.49 -5.41
N ALA A 97 -2.42 -1.38 -4.74
CA ALA A 97 -3.31 -0.69 -3.82
C ALA A 97 -2.98 0.81 -3.77
N TYR A 98 -3.94 1.66 -3.45
CA TYR A 98 -3.68 3.08 -3.23
C TYR A 98 -4.62 3.68 -2.19
N PHE A 99 -4.16 4.75 -1.55
CA PHE A 99 -4.90 5.49 -0.54
C PHE A 99 -5.43 6.82 -1.09
N VAL A 100 -6.67 7.12 -0.74
CA VAL A 100 -7.41 8.32 -1.12
C VAL A 100 -8.02 8.98 0.10
N ASP A 101 -7.77 10.28 0.26
CA ASP A 101 -8.53 11.15 1.16
C ASP A 101 -9.71 11.76 0.40
N GLY A 102 -10.81 10.98 0.33
CA GLY A 102 -12.03 11.37 -0.36
C GLY A 102 -12.88 12.34 0.49
N PRO A 103 -13.86 13.03 -0.12
CA PRO A 103 -14.72 13.97 0.61
C PRO A 103 -15.50 13.28 1.73
N GLY A 104 -14.98 13.40 2.95
CA GLY A 104 -15.58 12.88 4.18
C GLY A 104 -15.24 11.43 4.55
N ARG A 105 -14.43 10.72 3.76
CA ARG A 105 -14.01 9.35 4.12
C ARG A 105 -12.66 8.95 3.53
N LEU A 106 -11.78 8.47 4.42
CA LEU A 106 -10.52 7.84 4.07
C LEU A 106 -10.79 6.48 3.41
N THR A 107 -10.26 6.27 2.20
CA THR A 107 -10.54 5.09 1.38
C THR A 107 -9.24 4.47 0.87
N ILE A 108 -9.14 3.14 1.00
CA ILE A 108 -8.09 2.33 0.37
C ILE A 108 -8.74 1.50 -0.73
N VAL A 109 -8.10 1.46 -1.89
CA VAL A 109 -8.52 0.60 -3.01
C VAL A 109 -7.46 -0.47 -3.20
N LEU A 110 -7.88 -1.74 -3.25
CA LEU A 110 -7.00 -2.90 -3.37
C LEU A 110 -7.40 -3.75 -4.57
N GLY A 111 -6.47 -3.95 -5.52
CA GLY A 111 -6.77 -4.62 -6.78
C GLY A 111 -7.08 -6.11 -6.67
N ARG A 112 -6.52 -6.78 -5.67
CA ARG A 112 -6.87 -8.16 -5.35
C ARG A 112 -6.72 -8.45 -3.86
N LEU A 113 -7.80 -8.92 -3.23
CA LEU A 113 -7.81 -9.37 -1.85
C LEU A 113 -7.16 -10.75 -1.73
N ALA A 114 -5.84 -10.76 -1.54
CA ALA A 114 -5.07 -11.98 -1.35
C ALA A 114 -3.85 -11.70 -0.47
N LYS A 115 -3.34 -12.71 0.24
CA LYS A 115 -2.27 -12.56 1.25
C LYS A 115 -1.01 -11.91 0.69
N GLU A 116 -0.69 -12.19 -0.57
CA GLU A 116 0.44 -11.57 -1.27
C GLU A 116 0.36 -10.04 -1.33
N ASN A 117 -0.86 -9.48 -1.27
CA ASN A 117 -1.09 -8.03 -1.32
C ASN A 117 -1.35 -7.40 0.06
N PHE A 118 -1.40 -8.19 1.13
CA PHE A 118 -1.58 -7.66 2.49
C PHE A 118 -0.49 -6.66 2.90
N PRO A 119 0.80 -6.82 2.53
CA PRO A 119 1.80 -5.79 2.80
C PRO A 119 1.44 -4.43 2.18
N SER A 120 0.92 -4.42 0.95
CA SER A 120 0.47 -3.20 0.28
C SER A 120 -0.77 -2.62 0.97
N LEU A 121 -1.72 -3.47 1.38
CA LEU A 121 -2.89 -3.04 2.14
C LEU A 121 -2.48 -2.39 3.48
N ARG A 122 -1.54 -2.99 4.22
CA ARG A 122 -1.01 -2.42 5.46
C ARG A 122 -0.30 -1.10 5.21
N HIS A 123 0.49 -0.99 4.14
CA HIS A 123 1.16 0.24 3.74
C HIS A 123 0.15 1.40 3.55
N GLU A 124 -0.88 1.20 2.73
CA GLU A 124 -1.94 2.21 2.50
C GLU A 124 -2.74 2.52 3.78
N TYR A 125 -2.87 1.54 4.68
CA TYR A 125 -3.52 1.78 5.96
C TYR A 125 -2.67 2.63 6.90
N VAL A 126 -1.34 2.52 6.87
CA VAL A 126 -0.48 3.43 7.64
C VAL A 126 -0.62 4.87 7.14
N HIS A 127 -0.73 5.11 5.83
CA HIS A 127 -1.06 6.45 5.29
C HIS A 127 -2.37 6.98 5.87
N SER A 128 -3.40 6.13 5.95
CA SER A 128 -4.67 6.48 6.59
C SER A 128 -4.47 6.86 8.07
N LEU A 129 -3.66 6.11 8.82
CA LEU A 129 -3.39 6.37 10.24
C LEU A 129 -2.57 7.65 10.47
N ILE A 130 -1.59 7.94 9.61
CA ILE A 130 -0.83 9.20 9.60
C ILE A 130 -1.79 10.36 9.38
N ARG A 131 -2.68 10.24 8.38
CA ARG A 131 -3.68 11.26 8.06
C ARG A 131 -4.67 11.49 9.21
N MET A 132 -5.17 10.43 9.81
CA MET A 132 -6.06 10.45 11.00
C MET A 132 -5.41 11.14 12.20
N ARG A 133 -4.11 10.95 12.39
CA ARG A 133 -3.34 11.62 13.44
C ARG A 133 -3.08 13.10 13.14
N GLY A 134 -3.35 13.56 11.91
CA GLY A 134 -3.12 14.94 11.48
C GLY A 134 -1.64 15.27 11.27
N TRP A 135 -0.80 14.25 11.11
CA TRP A 135 0.61 14.42 10.85
C TRP A 135 0.85 14.96 9.43
N ASN A 136 1.60 16.06 9.34
CA ASN A 136 2.12 16.57 8.08
C ASN A 136 3.62 16.28 8.02
N LEU A 137 3.99 15.17 7.39
CA LEU A 137 5.36 14.67 7.34
C LEU A 137 5.98 14.95 5.97
N PRO A 138 7.31 15.15 5.90
CA PRO A 138 8.00 15.10 4.61
C PRO A 138 7.85 13.71 3.99
N LEU A 139 7.80 13.65 2.66
CA LEU A 139 7.46 12.43 1.90
C LEU A 139 8.28 11.21 2.32
N TRP A 140 9.60 11.36 2.52
CA TRP A 140 10.46 10.24 2.90
C TRP A 140 10.08 9.62 4.25
N LEU A 141 9.60 10.44 5.20
CA LEU A 141 9.24 9.97 6.53
C LEU A 141 7.86 9.33 6.52
N GLU A 142 6.93 9.90 5.76
CA GLU A 142 5.61 9.31 5.51
C GLU A 142 5.74 7.90 4.88
N GLU A 143 6.43 7.81 3.73
CA GLU A 143 6.62 6.53 3.02
C GLU A 143 7.50 5.55 3.81
N GLY A 144 8.51 6.05 4.54
CA GLY A 144 9.35 5.22 5.40
C GLY A 144 8.60 4.60 6.57
N LEU A 145 7.69 5.34 7.21
CA LEU A 145 6.81 4.82 8.26
C LEU A 145 5.81 3.83 7.68
N ALA A 146 5.20 4.13 6.53
CA ALA A 146 4.28 3.23 5.86
C ALA A 146 4.95 1.89 5.51
N GLU A 147 6.18 1.91 4.99
CA GLU A 147 6.96 0.70 4.73
C GLU A 147 7.35 -0.05 6.01
N HIS A 148 7.84 0.64 7.04
CA HIS A 148 8.27 0.00 8.29
C HIS A 148 7.11 -0.74 8.98
N PHE A 149 5.97 -0.06 9.16
CA PHE A 149 4.80 -0.63 9.82
C PHE A 149 4.02 -1.63 8.95
N ALA A 150 4.18 -1.61 7.62
CA ALA A 150 3.64 -2.64 6.75
C ALA A 150 4.31 -4.02 6.95
N GLY A 151 5.44 -4.09 7.66
CA GLY A 151 6.17 -5.33 7.92
C GLY A 151 6.93 -5.81 6.69
N VAL A 152 8.10 -5.21 6.47
CA VAL A 152 9.01 -5.63 5.39
C VAL A 152 9.65 -6.97 5.74
N SER A 153 9.34 -8.00 4.96
CA SER A 153 9.94 -9.32 5.17
C SER A 153 11.47 -9.30 5.09
N GLY A 154 12.14 -10.22 5.78
CA GLY A 154 13.60 -10.35 5.71
C GLY A 154 14.17 -10.60 4.31
N GLU A 155 13.38 -11.17 3.40
CA GLU A 155 13.75 -11.29 1.99
C GLU A 155 13.71 -9.93 1.28
N THR A 156 12.60 -9.21 1.42
CA THR A 156 12.40 -7.87 0.84
C THR A 156 13.44 -6.89 1.37
N ALA A 157 13.70 -6.91 2.68
CA ALA A 157 14.74 -6.13 3.34
C ALA A 157 16.12 -6.38 2.73
N ARG A 158 16.49 -7.66 2.54
CA ARG A 158 17.77 -8.04 1.92
C ARG A 158 17.86 -7.58 0.47
N MET A 159 16.79 -7.72 -0.31
CA MET A 159 16.74 -7.25 -1.70
C MET A 159 16.91 -5.73 -1.78
N ARG A 160 16.12 -4.97 -1.01
CA ARG A 160 16.21 -3.49 -0.95
C ARG A 160 17.62 -3.06 -0.56
N SER A 161 18.20 -3.70 0.47
CA SER A 161 19.55 -3.39 0.94
C SER A 161 20.64 -3.68 -0.10
N LYS A 162 20.51 -4.76 -0.88
CA LYS A 162 21.40 -5.03 -2.02
C LYS A 162 21.30 -3.94 -3.09
N ARG A 163 20.08 -3.46 -3.39
CA ARG A 163 19.86 -2.37 -4.35
C ARG A 163 20.52 -1.08 -3.85
N LEU A 164 20.27 -0.67 -2.61
CA LEU A 164 20.87 0.51 -2.00
C LEU A 164 22.39 0.44 -1.96
N THR A 165 22.96 -0.73 -1.66
CA THR A 165 24.41 -0.92 -1.66
C THR A 165 25.03 -0.73 -3.04
N ARG A 166 24.34 -1.18 -4.11
CA ARG A 166 24.84 -1.08 -5.50
C ARG A 166 24.61 0.31 -6.10
N GLY A 167 23.44 0.90 -5.86
CA GLY A 167 23.06 2.19 -6.42
C GLY A 167 23.62 3.39 -5.65
N GLY A 168 24.03 3.18 -4.40
CA GLY A 168 24.36 4.25 -3.48
C GLY A 168 23.12 4.81 -2.77
N LEU A 169 23.37 5.48 -1.64
CA LEU A 169 22.36 6.23 -0.91
C LEU A 169 22.24 7.65 -1.50
N LEU A 170 21.04 8.20 -1.50
CA LEU A 170 20.77 9.62 -1.66
C LEU A 170 21.35 10.38 -0.46
N ALA A 171 21.82 11.61 -0.68
CA ALA A 171 22.10 12.54 0.42
C ALA A 171 20.81 12.84 1.20
N LEU A 172 20.90 13.07 2.51
CA LEU A 172 19.71 13.30 3.34
C LEU A 172 18.91 14.53 2.89
N GLU A 173 19.58 15.57 2.43
CA GLU A 173 18.95 16.79 1.90
C GLU A 173 18.17 16.48 0.62
N ALA A 174 18.73 15.66 -0.28
CA ALA A 174 18.06 15.25 -1.51
C ALA A 174 16.85 14.33 -1.21
N LEU A 175 16.99 13.44 -0.22
CA LEU A 175 15.88 12.59 0.24
C LEU A 175 14.73 13.44 0.81
N ALA A 176 15.06 14.49 1.58
CA ALA A 176 14.07 15.36 2.18
C ALA A 176 13.42 16.36 1.22
N ALA A 177 14.13 16.75 0.16
CA ALA A 177 13.61 17.62 -0.89
C ALA A 177 12.69 16.91 -1.89
N ALA A 178 12.63 15.57 -1.88
CA ALA A 178 11.79 14.81 -2.79
C ALA A 178 10.30 15.08 -2.56
N THR A 179 9.58 15.33 -3.65
CA THR A 179 8.13 15.53 -3.68
C THR A 179 7.46 14.46 -4.54
N ARG A 180 6.13 14.37 -4.51
CA ARG A 180 5.36 13.39 -5.31
C ARG A 180 5.50 13.63 -6.82
N ASP A 181 5.87 14.85 -7.23
CA ASP A 181 6.12 15.23 -8.62
C ASP A 181 7.58 15.07 -9.05
N SER A 182 8.49 14.71 -8.14
CA SER A 182 9.92 14.60 -8.43
C SER A 182 10.24 13.36 -9.28
N ASP A 183 11.28 13.43 -10.12
CA ASP A 183 11.77 12.28 -10.91
C ASP A 183 12.13 11.07 -10.04
N SER A 184 12.53 11.32 -8.79
CA SER A 184 12.76 10.31 -7.75
C SER A 184 11.52 9.51 -7.35
N TYR A 185 10.33 9.93 -7.78
CA TYR A 185 9.05 9.26 -7.54
C TYR A 185 8.44 8.72 -8.85
N THR A 186 8.73 9.34 -9.99
CA THR A 186 8.14 8.99 -11.30
C THR A 186 8.96 7.97 -12.09
N LEU A 187 10.30 7.94 -11.93
CA LEU A 187 11.17 6.95 -12.56
C LEU A 187 11.34 5.73 -11.67
N ARG A 188 10.99 4.54 -12.18
CA ARG A 188 10.88 3.28 -11.40
C ARG A 188 12.13 2.98 -10.55
N GLU A 189 13.33 3.09 -11.08
CA GLU A 189 14.55 2.77 -10.33
C GLU A 189 14.88 3.81 -9.25
N ASP A 190 14.60 5.09 -9.51
CA ASP A 190 14.81 6.15 -8.52
C ASP A 190 13.76 6.10 -7.42
N ALA A 191 12.50 5.77 -7.77
CA ALA A 191 11.45 5.46 -6.81
C ALA A 191 11.86 4.29 -5.91
N LEU A 192 12.31 3.17 -6.48
CA LEU A 192 12.74 2.00 -5.71
C LEU A 192 13.91 2.32 -4.77
N ARG A 193 14.79 3.27 -5.13
CA ARG A 193 15.86 3.76 -4.25
C ARG A 193 15.30 4.65 -3.15
N PHE A 194 14.44 5.60 -3.49
CA PHE A 194 13.77 6.50 -2.56
C PHE A 194 13.01 5.72 -1.48
N TYR A 195 12.05 4.87 -1.86
CA TYR A 195 11.29 4.03 -0.92
C TYR A 195 12.21 3.13 -0.08
N GLY A 196 13.22 2.52 -0.72
CA GLY A 196 14.18 1.66 -0.05
C GLY A 196 14.96 2.39 1.04
N GLN A 197 15.44 3.60 0.76
CA GLN A 197 16.22 4.40 1.70
C GLN A 197 15.35 5.03 2.79
N SER A 198 14.17 5.52 2.43
CA SER A 198 13.15 6.00 3.38
C SER A 198 12.83 4.96 4.44
N TRP A 199 12.56 3.72 4.01
CA TRP A 199 12.36 2.59 4.91
C TRP A 199 13.59 2.32 5.79
N ALA A 200 14.78 2.21 5.20
CA ALA A 200 16.00 1.89 5.95
C ALA A 200 16.36 2.98 6.98
N LEU A 201 16.07 4.25 6.68
CA LEU A 201 16.28 5.34 7.61
C LEU A 201 15.27 5.29 8.76
N VAL A 202 13.98 5.10 8.49
CA VAL A 202 12.98 4.91 9.56
C VAL A 202 13.28 3.69 10.41
N ASP A 203 13.68 2.57 9.80
CA ASP A 203 14.08 1.36 10.52
C ASP A 203 15.29 1.62 11.43
N LEU A 204 16.32 2.34 10.94
CA LEU A 204 17.45 2.78 11.78
C LEU A 204 16.95 3.60 12.97
N LEU A 205 16.11 4.61 12.73
CA LEU A 205 15.63 5.51 13.77
C LEU A 205 14.85 4.77 14.86
N LEU A 206 13.99 3.82 14.46
CA LEU A 206 13.09 3.12 15.39
C LEU A 206 13.76 1.91 16.09
N THR A 207 14.77 1.28 15.48
CA THR A 207 15.36 0.04 16.01
C THR A 207 16.73 0.24 16.65
N HIS A 208 17.54 1.19 16.18
CA HIS A 208 18.91 1.31 16.64
C HIS A 208 18.98 1.96 18.03
N PRO A 209 19.74 1.41 19.00
CA PRO A 209 19.80 1.92 20.37
C PRO A 209 20.19 3.40 20.48
N GLY A 210 21.02 3.88 19.56
CA GLY A 210 21.46 5.29 19.50
C GLY A 210 20.41 6.29 19.00
N TYR A 211 19.26 5.83 18.50
CA TYR A 211 18.21 6.68 17.92
C TYR A 211 16.84 6.42 18.56
N ARG A 212 16.49 5.16 18.81
CA ARG A 212 15.14 4.72 19.21
C ARG A 212 14.56 5.44 20.43
N GLY A 213 15.42 5.90 21.35
CA GLY A 213 14.99 6.62 22.55
C GLY A 213 14.38 7.99 22.27
N ALA A 214 14.76 8.64 21.17
CA ALA A 214 14.29 9.97 20.79
C ALA A 214 13.51 9.98 19.46
N ALA A 215 13.34 8.82 18.82
CA ALA A 215 12.76 8.72 17.48
C ALA A 215 11.32 9.25 17.39
N TYR A 216 10.47 8.94 18.37
CA TYR A 216 9.08 9.44 18.37
C TYR A 216 9.01 10.95 18.66
N GLU A 217 9.89 11.49 19.51
CA GLU A 217 9.98 12.94 19.71
C GLU A 217 10.39 13.64 18.40
N TYR A 218 11.38 13.08 17.71
CA TYR A 218 11.81 13.56 16.40
C TYR A 218 10.65 13.56 15.39
N ILE A 219 9.91 12.45 15.27
CA ILE A 219 8.76 12.32 14.35
C ILE A 219 7.66 13.34 14.69
N ASP A 220 7.32 13.50 15.97
CA ASP A 220 6.32 14.49 16.40
C ASP A 220 6.74 15.93 16.06
N ARG A 221 8.03 16.27 16.20
CA ARG A 221 8.55 17.61 15.87
C ARG A 221 8.57 17.85 14.36
N CYS A 222 8.91 16.83 13.58
CA CYS A 222 8.74 16.81 12.13
C CYS A 222 7.28 17.07 11.73
N ALA A 223 6.34 16.34 12.34
CA ALA A 223 4.92 16.51 12.08
C ALA A 223 4.38 17.90 12.46
N ALA A 224 5.03 18.58 13.41
CA ALA A 224 4.75 19.96 13.80
C ALA A 224 5.39 21.01 12.87
N GLY A 225 6.03 20.59 11.76
CA GLY A 225 6.60 21.49 10.75
C GLY A 225 8.07 21.88 10.98
N ALA A 226 8.79 21.20 11.86
CA ALA A 226 10.23 21.41 11.99
C ALA A 226 10.98 20.94 10.73
N ASP A 227 12.12 21.55 10.42
CA ASP A 227 13.06 21.03 9.43
C ASP A 227 13.63 19.69 9.91
N CYS A 228 13.08 18.60 9.38
CA CYS A 228 13.44 17.25 9.78
C CYS A 228 14.94 16.96 9.64
N VAL A 229 15.57 17.33 8.51
CA VAL A 229 16.99 17.02 8.31
C VAL A 229 17.85 17.87 9.24
N GLY A 230 17.59 19.17 9.32
CA GLY A 230 18.28 20.06 10.26
C GLY A 230 18.07 19.68 11.73
N LEU A 231 16.96 19.01 12.06
CA LEU A 231 16.63 18.58 13.41
C LEU A 231 17.35 17.29 13.83
N MET A 232 17.70 16.40 12.89
CA MET A 232 18.32 15.11 13.24
C MET A 232 19.57 15.28 14.11
N PRO A 233 20.54 16.17 13.79
CA PRO A 233 21.75 16.31 14.60
C PRO A 233 21.48 16.77 16.03
N VAL A 234 20.45 17.61 16.19
CA VAL A 234 20.06 18.18 17.47
C VAL A 234 19.39 17.12 18.35
N VAL A 235 18.43 16.37 17.80
CA VAL A 235 17.66 15.38 18.59
C VAL A 235 18.50 14.14 18.90
N PHE A 236 19.31 13.69 17.95
CA PHE A 236 20.11 12.47 18.13
C PHE A 236 21.51 12.72 18.67
N ALA A 237 21.90 13.99 18.88
CA ALA A 237 23.23 14.39 19.33
C ALA A 237 24.37 13.76 18.49
N ARG A 238 24.20 13.79 17.16
CA ARG A 238 25.11 13.19 16.16
C ARG A 238 25.31 14.15 15.01
N SER A 239 26.49 14.19 14.39
CA SER A 239 26.63 14.97 13.16
C SER A 239 25.85 14.33 12.01
N THR A 240 25.45 15.11 11.00
CA THR A 240 24.81 14.56 9.79
C THR A 240 25.65 13.45 9.16
N ALA A 241 26.96 13.62 9.09
CA ALA A 241 27.89 12.62 8.56
C ALA A 241 27.92 11.32 9.39
N ASP A 242 27.76 11.41 10.72
CA ASP A 242 27.62 10.22 11.56
C ASP A 242 26.32 9.47 11.28
N ILE A 243 25.22 10.20 11.08
CA ILE A 243 23.91 9.62 10.77
C ILE A 243 23.93 8.92 9.41
N GLU A 244 24.54 9.54 8.40
CA GLU A 244 24.70 8.94 7.08
C GLU A 244 25.60 7.69 7.11
N ARG A 245 26.65 7.70 7.92
CA ARG A 245 27.49 6.52 8.14
C ARG A 245 26.69 5.41 8.84
N ASP A 246 25.98 5.74 9.92
CA ASP A 246 25.17 4.76 10.67
C ASP A 246 24.07 4.15 9.78
N LEU A 247 23.45 4.94 8.88
CA LEU A 247 22.50 4.47 7.88
C LEU A 247 23.17 3.50 6.90
N ARG A 248 24.36 3.83 6.39
CA ARG A 248 25.11 2.94 5.49
C ARG A 248 25.43 1.61 6.17
N ASP A 249 25.86 1.65 7.42
CA ASP A 249 26.19 0.46 8.20
C ASP A 249 24.93 -0.38 8.50
N HIS A 250 23.81 0.28 8.80
CA HIS A 250 22.52 -0.37 9.00
C HIS A 250 22.03 -1.09 7.73
N VAL A 251 22.12 -0.45 6.57
CA VAL A 251 21.82 -1.09 5.27
C VAL A 251 22.69 -2.34 5.04
N GLN A 252 23.97 -2.32 5.42
CA GLN A 252 24.81 -3.53 5.35
C GLN A 252 24.36 -4.62 6.33
N ARG A 253 23.89 -4.26 7.54
CA ARG A 253 23.35 -5.23 8.51
C ARG A 253 22.06 -5.89 8.01
N LEU A 254 21.14 -5.10 7.46
CA LEU A 254 19.89 -5.59 6.87
C LEU A 254 20.16 -6.54 5.71
N ARG A 255 21.16 -6.24 4.87
CA ARG A 255 21.63 -7.14 3.81
C ARG A 255 22.13 -8.48 4.35
N ALA A 256 22.74 -8.50 5.54
CA ALA A 256 23.21 -9.72 6.19
C ALA A 256 22.09 -10.55 6.85
N GLY A 257 20.85 -10.04 6.91
CA GLY A 257 19.67 -10.84 7.27
C GLY A 257 19.30 -10.92 8.74
N ARG A 258 19.61 -9.90 9.54
CA ARG A 258 19.17 -9.81 10.94
C ARG A 258 17.91 -8.92 11.03
N LEU A 259 16.73 -9.53 11.05
CA LEU A 259 15.46 -8.92 11.44
C LEU A 259 14.85 -9.76 12.58
N ASP A 260 14.22 -9.10 13.57
CA ASP A 260 13.36 -9.73 14.58
C ASP A 260 11.89 -9.49 14.19
N ASP A 261 11.04 -10.53 14.21
CA ASP A 261 9.61 -10.48 13.86
C ASP A 261 8.70 -10.97 15.01
N SER A 262 7.49 -10.41 15.18
CA SER A 262 6.36 -11.00 15.96
C SER A 262 4.99 -10.37 15.63
N PRO A 263 3.90 -11.17 15.45
CA PRO A 263 2.51 -10.67 15.32
C PRO A 263 1.54 -11.14 16.43
N GLY A 264 0.35 -10.51 16.54
CA GLY A 264 -0.72 -10.83 17.51
C GLY A 264 -2.18 -10.70 16.97
N ASP A 265 -3.13 -11.42 17.60
CA ASP A 265 -4.52 -11.74 17.16
C ASP A 265 -5.65 -10.78 17.60
N SER A 266 -6.82 -10.81 16.90
CA SER A 266 -8.12 -10.19 17.27
C SER A 266 -9.34 -10.83 16.55
N ILE A 267 -10.59 -10.57 16.98
CA ILE A 267 -11.87 -11.22 16.56
C ILE A 267 -12.70 -10.33 15.58
N VAL A 268 -13.44 -10.93 14.63
CA VAL A 268 -14.15 -10.25 13.50
C VAL A 268 -15.63 -10.67 13.33
N GLU A 269 -16.49 -9.75 12.86
CA GLU A 269 -17.87 -10.00 12.40
C GLU A 269 -18.04 -9.74 10.88
N THR A 270 -18.90 -10.52 10.19
CA THR A 270 -19.11 -10.49 8.72
C THR A 270 -20.59 -10.33 8.32
N ALA A 271 -20.89 -9.60 7.23
CA ALA A 271 -22.25 -9.41 6.71
C ALA A 271 -22.30 -9.19 5.16
N PRO A 272 -23.45 -9.33 4.48
CA PRO A 272 -23.60 -8.91 3.08
C PRO A 272 -23.47 -7.38 2.90
N ALA A 273 -22.89 -6.91 1.79
CA ALA A 273 -22.87 -5.49 1.43
C ALA A 273 -24.14 -5.08 0.68
N SER A 274 -24.62 -3.86 0.88
CA SER A 274 -25.75 -3.36 0.08
C SER A 274 -25.28 -2.87 -1.29
N GLY A 275 -26.03 -3.16 -2.36
CA GLY A 275 -25.65 -2.73 -3.71
C GLY A 275 -25.60 -1.21 -3.91
N LEU A 276 -26.32 -0.44 -3.11
CA LEU A 276 -26.29 1.04 -3.14
C LEU A 276 -25.02 1.61 -2.52
N GLU A 277 -24.58 1.04 -1.39
CA GLU A 277 -23.33 1.41 -0.70
C GLU A 277 -22.11 1.15 -1.58
N VAL A 278 -22.06 -0.02 -2.23
CA VAL A 278 -21.00 -0.37 -3.18
C VAL A 278 -21.00 0.59 -4.36
N LYS A 279 -22.16 0.88 -4.97
CA LYS A 279 -22.27 1.83 -6.08
C LYS A 279 -21.81 3.24 -5.69
N ALA A 280 -22.14 3.69 -4.49
CA ALA A 280 -21.66 4.96 -3.97
C ALA A 280 -20.14 4.98 -3.80
N ALA A 281 -19.56 3.96 -3.16
CA ALA A 281 -18.11 3.84 -2.97
C ALA A 281 -17.34 3.80 -4.30
N LEU A 282 -17.81 3.01 -5.28
CA LEU A 282 -17.18 2.94 -6.60
C LEU A 282 -17.32 4.24 -7.39
N SER A 283 -18.44 4.97 -7.21
CA SER A 283 -18.63 6.29 -7.82
C SER A 283 -17.72 7.35 -7.20
N GLU A 284 -17.52 7.32 -5.89
CA GLU A 284 -16.57 8.20 -5.18
C GLU A 284 -15.14 7.97 -5.70
N ILE A 285 -14.71 6.70 -5.81
CA ILE A 285 -13.40 6.34 -6.37
C ILE A 285 -13.25 6.86 -7.80
N ARG A 286 -14.26 6.67 -8.65
CA ARG A 286 -14.21 7.17 -10.04
C ARG A 286 -14.13 8.69 -10.10
N THR A 287 -14.86 9.39 -9.24
CA THR A 287 -14.81 10.85 -9.15
C THR A 287 -13.42 11.35 -8.74
N VAL A 288 -12.75 10.64 -7.84
CA VAL A 288 -11.36 10.94 -7.44
C VAL A 288 -10.39 10.72 -8.61
N LEU A 289 -10.53 9.60 -9.32
CA LEU A 289 -9.70 9.29 -10.48
C LEU A 289 -9.87 10.33 -11.60
N ASP A 290 -11.09 10.83 -11.80
CA ASP A 290 -11.40 11.87 -12.78
C ASP A 290 -10.96 13.28 -12.33
N GLY A 291 -10.89 13.52 -11.01
CA GLY A 291 -10.58 14.81 -10.39
C GLY A 291 -9.11 15.03 -9.97
N GLY A 292 -8.28 13.99 -9.96
CA GLY A 292 -6.83 14.07 -9.74
C GLY A 292 -6.35 14.35 -8.30
N VAL A 293 -7.23 14.27 -7.29
CA VAL A 293 -6.85 14.51 -5.88
C VAL A 293 -6.34 13.21 -5.27
N LEU A 294 -5.02 13.04 -5.22
CA LEU A 294 -4.38 11.77 -4.84
C LEU A 294 -3.36 12.00 -3.73
N ILE A 295 -3.37 11.11 -2.73
CA ILE A 295 -2.46 11.22 -1.60
C ILE A 295 -1.34 10.20 -1.67
N ALA A 296 -1.53 8.91 -1.95
CA ALA A 296 -0.39 7.97 -2.04
C ALA A 296 -0.67 6.72 -2.91
N ALA A 297 0.37 6.23 -3.62
CA ALA A 297 0.34 4.95 -4.33
C ALA A 297 1.75 4.35 -4.42
N ALA A 298 2.08 3.39 -3.55
CA ALA A 298 3.40 2.76 -3.55
C ALA A 298 3.51 1.64 -4.61
N PRO A 299 4.70 1.42 -5.20
CA PRO A 299 4.91 0.30 -6.11
C PRO A 299 4.77 -1.04 -5.39
N ALA A 300 4.28 -2.06 -6.10
CA ALA A 300 4.18 -3.41 -5.57
C ALA A 300 5.49 -3.86 -4.92
N GLN A 301 5.40 -4.42 -3.71
CA GLN A 301 6.54 -5.06 -3.07
C GLN A 301 6.96 -6.26 -3.93
N LEU A 302 8.00 -6.09 -4.74
CA LEU A 302 8.54 -7.16 -5.58
C LEU A 302 9.02 -8.31 -4.70
N ARG A 303 8.24 -9.39 -4.59
CA ARG A 303 8.74 -10.71 -4.23
C ARG A 303 9.08 -11.45 -5.52
N THR A 304 10.23 -12.10 -5.56
CA THR A 304 10.55 -12.99 -6.67
C THR A 304 9.54 -14.13 -6.67
N SER A 305 8.85 -14.33 -7.80
CA SER A 305 8.10 -15.55 -8.04
C SER A 305 9.00 -16.76 -7.77
N PRO A 306 8.48 -17.87 -7.19
CA PRO A 306 9.26 -19.08 -7.12
C PRO A 306 9.59 -19.50 -8.56
N SER A 307 10.88 -19.58 -8.85
CA SER A 307 11.39 -20.06 -10.12
C SER A 307 10.75 -21.43 -10.40
N LEU A 308 9.99 -21.51 -11.49
CA LEU A 308 9.53 -22.79 -12.03
C LEU A 308 10.77 -23.70 -12.19
N PRO A 309 10.72 -24.96 -11.74
CA PRO A 309 11.83 -25.87 -11.94
C PRO A 309 12.07 -26.02 -13.44
N ALA A 310 13.33 -25.82 -13.84
CA ALA A 310 13.76 -26.09 -15.20
C ALA A 310 13.41 -27.56 -15.54
N ARG A 311 12.67 -27.74 -16.63
CA ARG A 311 12.49 -29.04 -17.27
C ARG A 311 13.73 -29.39 -18.08
#